data_AF-A0A1E1WY08-F1
#
_entry.id   AF-A0A1E1WY08-F1
#
_cell.length_a   1.000
_cell.length_b   1.000
_cell.length_c   1.000
_cell.angle_alpha   90.00
_cell.angle_beta   90.00
_cell.angle_gamma   90.00
#
_symmetry.space_group_name_H-M   'P 1'
#
loop_
_entity.id
_entity.type
_entity.pdbx_description
1 polymer ?
#
loop_
_entity_poly.entity_id
_entity_poly.type
_entity_poly.pdbx_seq_one_letter_code
_entity_poly.pdbx_strand_id
1 'polypeptide(L)'
;CSWSATRNCYKRAVPDIDVDVDKHGKGQINFEEYAEECARLPLPSECYGQLMLCPEEIKRNLSFFEEGYKRTRDFICDRNALEDVRKLFTCIDDNLMKQCFEKYLPEASHPEEEDCRLGKVHSACIDETFHKTCSPDDEPAKATFKRLSAAALMLHGCERSSQSSLASQSFIVGLVATMFLLRGSFV
;
A
#
# COMPACT_ATOMS: atom_id res chain seq x y z
N CYS A 1 -4.51 -10.73 22.62
CA CYS A 1 -4.55 -9.50 21.81
C CYS A 1 -3.16 -8.88 21.79
N SER A 2 -2.56 -8.73 20.61
CA SER A 2 -1.27 -8.05 20.42
C SER A 2 -1.23 -7.38 19.04
N TRP A 3 -0.27 -6.49 18.82
CA TRP A 3 -0.05 -5.86 17.51
C TRP A 3 0.20 -6.88 16.41
N SER A 4 1.14 -7.81 16.67
CA SER A 4 1.47 -8.90 15.76
C SER A 4 0.25 -9.78 15.43
N ALA A 5 -0.58 -10.12 16.43
CA ALA A 5 -1.80 -10.88 16.21
C ALA A 5 -2.84 -10.12 15.36
N THR A 6 -2.93 -8.80 15.53
CA THR A 6 -3.81 -7.92 14.73
C THR A 6 -3.39 -7.93 13.27
N ARG A 7 -2.10 -7.64 12.99
CA ARG A 7 -1.54 -7.67 11.65
C ARG A 7 -1.73 -9.04 11.00
N ASN A 8 -1.43 -10.11 11.72
CA ASN A 8 -1.56 -11.48 11.19
C ASN A 8 -3.02 -11.89 10.97
N CYS A 9 -4.00 -11.28 11.65
CA CYS A 9 -5.40 -11.48 11.33
C CYS A 9 -5.72 -10.84 9.97
N TYR A 10 -5.43 -9.55 9.82
CA TYR A 10 -5.74 -8.80 8.62
C TYR A 10 -4.97 -9.28 7.37
N LYS A 11 -3.69 -9.67 7.52
CA LYS A 11 -2.89 -10.28 6.45
C LYS A 11 -3.50 -11.59 5.93
N ARG A 12 -4.17 -12.37 6.79
CA ARG A 12 -4.84 -13.63 6.39
C ARG A 12 -6.29 -13.43 5.94
N ALA A 13 -6.90 -12.32 6.31
CA ALA A 13 -8.29 -12.02 5.97
C ALA A 13 -8.47 -11.65 4.49
N VAL A 14 -7.38 -11.30 3.81
CA VAL A 14 -7.37 -10.99 2.39
C VAL A 14 -6.55 -12.09 1.68
N PRO A 15 -7.05 -12.66 0.57
CA PRO A 15 -6.25 -13.60 -0.22
C PRO A 15 -4.99 -12.89 -0.72
N ASP A 16 -3.90 -13.65 -0.89
CA ASP A 16 -2.73 -13.15 -1.60
C ASP A 16 -3.20 -12.71 -3.00
N ILE A 17 -3.08 -11.42 -3.29
CA ILE A 17 -3.37 -10.86 -4.61
C ILE A 17 -2.14 -11.17 -5.46
N ASP A 18 -2.03 -12.42 -5.86
CA ASP A 18 -1.09 -12.79 -6.90
C ASP A 18 -1.73 -12.34 -8.22
N VAL A 19 -1.18 -11.29 -8.82
CA VAL A 19 -1.64 -10.81 -10.14
C VAL A 19 -1.24 -11.83 -11.23
N ASP A 20 -0.45 -12.85 -10.87
CA ASP A 20 -0.36 -14.13 -11.58
C ASP A 20 -1.62 -14.97 -11.34
N VAL A 21 -2.72 -14.46 -11.87
CA VAL A 21 -3.98 -15.19 -11.96
C VAL A 21 -3.91 -16.15 -13.13
N ASP A 22 -3.07 -17.17 -12.98
CA ASP A 22 -3.45 -18.48 -13.43
C ASP A 22 -2.70 -19.56 -12.64
N LYS A 23 -3.38 -20.21 -11.68
CA LYS A 23 -2.90 -21.48 -11.11
C LYS A 23 -2.76 -22.58 -12.18
N HIS A 24 -3.28 -22.37 -13.39
CA HIS A 24 -3.28 -23.23 -14.57
C HIS A 24 -2.46 -22.70 -15.78
N GLY A 25 -1.66 -21.63 -15.64
CA GLY A 25 -0.55 -21.28 -16.55
C GLY A 25 -0.85 -20.61 -17.92
N LYS A 26 -1.90 -19.81 -18.08
CA LYS A 26 -2.31 -19.09 -19.31
C LYS A 26 -2.38 -17.58 -19.16
N GLY A 27 -2.12 -17.02 -17.99
CA GLY A 27 -2.08 -15.58 -17.76
C GLY A 27 -3.38 -14.88 -18.15
N GLN A 28 -4.54 -15.45 -17.79
CA GLN A 28 -5.85 -14.81 -17.97
C GLN A 28 -6.60 -14.83 -16.64
N ILE A 29 -7.13 -13.68 -16.26
CA ILE A 29 -7.94 -13.51 -15.04
C ILE A 29 -9.19 -14.41 -15.14
N ASN A 30 -9.28 -15.43 -14.29
CA ASN A 30 -10.52 -16.20 -14.14
C ASN A 30 -11.52 -15.40 -13.29
N PHE A 31 -12.43 -14.70 -13.96
CA PHE A 31 -13.40 -13.82 -13.30
C PHE A 31 -14.42 -14.57 -12.43
N GLU A 32 -14.67 -15.85 -12.67
CA GLU A 32 -15.55 -16.66 -11.82
C GLU A 32 -14.88 -16.95 -10.47
N GLU A 33 -13.60 -17.35 -10.49
CA GLU A 33 -12.80 -17.50 -9.27
C GLU A 33 -12.70 -16.18 -8.49
N TYR A 34 -12.52 -15.05 -9.19
CA TYR A 34 -12.50 -13.74 -8.53
C TYR A 34 -13.84 -13.33 -7.91
N ALA A 35 -14.96 -13.64 -8.57
CA ALA A 35 -16.27 -13.37 -8.01
C ALA A 35 -16.49 -14.18 -6.71
N GLU A 36 -16.02 -15.43 -6.68
CA GLU A 36 -16.03 -16.24 -5.45
C GLU A 36 -15.13 -15.64 -4.36
N GLU A 37 -13.91 -15.20 -4.70
CA GLU A 37 -13.01 -14.56 -3.73
C GLU A 37 -13.61 -13.26 -3.17
N CYS A 38 -14.20 -12.41 -4.02
CA CYS A 38 -14.91 -11.20 -3.57
C CYS A 38 -16.07 -11.54 -2.63
N ALA A 39 -16.84 -12.60 -2.91
CA ALA A 39 -17.96 -13.03 -2.06
C ALA A 39 -17.51 -13.52 -0.68
N ARG A 40 -16.25 -13.95 -0.53
CA ARG A 40 -15.65 -14.40 0.74
C ARG A 40 -15.09 -13.27 1.61
N LEU A 41 -15.18 -12.00 1.16
CA LEU A 41 -14.65 -10.84 1.87
C LEU A 41 -15.76 -10.02 2.54
N PRO A 42 -16.19 -10.38 3.77
CA PRO A 42 -17.25 -9.68 4.48
C PRO A 42 -16.82 -8.27 4.91
N LEU A 43 -17.77 -7.35 5.00
CA LEU A 43 -17.56 -6.02 5.58
C LEU A 43 -18.58 -5.79 6.72
N PRO A 44 -18.15 -5.54 7.97
CA PRO A 44 -16.76 -5.45 8.42
C PRO A 44 -16.03 -6.80 8.38
N SER A 45 -14.69 -6.77 8.40
CA SER A 45 -13.89 -7.99 8.46
C SER A 45 -14.18 -8.79 9.74
N GLU A 46 -13.99 -10.11 9.68
CA GLU A 46 -14.08 -10.97 10.88
C GLU A 46 -13.05 -10.55 11.95
N CYS A 47 -11.89 -10.05 11.51
CA CYS A 47 -10.84 -9.51 12.37
C CYS A 47 -11.34 -8.31 13.18
N TYR A 48 -12.11 -7.41 12.58
CA TYR A 48 -12.66 -6.26 13.27
C TYR A 48 -13.53 -6.68 14.46
N GLY A 49 -14.48 -7.61 14.24
CA GLY A 49 -15.36 -8.13 15.29
C GLY A 49 -14.59 -8.80 16.44
N GLN A 50 -13.60 -9.62 16.12
CA GLN A 50 -12.78 -10.31 17.12
C GLN A 50 -11.91 -9.35 17.93
N LEU A 51 -11.31 -8.35 17.27
CA LEU A 51 -10.36 -7.44 17.90
C LEU A 51 -11.01 -6.27 18.62
N MET A 52 -12.29 -5.98 18.36
CA MET A 52 -13.10 -5.03 19.15
C MET A 52 -13.22 -5.43 20.63
N LEU A 53 -12.88 -6.67 21.01
CA LEU A 53 -12.82 -7.13 22.40
C LEU A 53 -11.45 -6.89 23.07
N CYS A 54 -10.45 -6.41 22.32
CA CYS A 54 -9.10 -6.18 22.81
C CYS A 54 -8.97 -4.88 23.64
N PRO A 55 -7.85 -4.68 24.37
CA PRO A 55 -7.54 -3.43 25.05
C PRO A 55 -7.48 -2.22 24.10
N GLU A 56 -7.70 -1.01 24.64
CA GLU A 56 -7.74 0.25 23.86
C GLU A 56 -6.47 0.57 23.09
N GLU A 57 -5.32 0.08 23.53
CA GLU A 57 -4.06 0.16 22.77
C GLU A 57 -4.16 -0.50 21.39
N ILE A 58 -4.83 -1.64 21.30
CA ILE A 58 -5.05 -2.36 20.04
C ILE A 58 -6.20 -1.74 19.25
N LYS A 59 -7.32 -1.43 19.94
CA LYS A 59 -8.52 -0.88 19.31
C LYS A 59 -8.27 0.43 18.56
N ARG A 60 -7.41 1.29 19.08
CA ARG A 60 -7.09 2.61 18.49
C ARG A 60 -6.64 2.53 17.03
N ASN A 61 -6.04 1.42 16.63
CA ASN A 61 -5.55 1.21 15.28
C ASN A 61 -6.46 0.32 14.42
N LEU A 62 -7.53 -0.26 14.97
CA LEU A 62 -8.40 -1.18 14.21
C LEU A 62 -9.08 -0.51 13.02
N SER A 63 -9.44 0.77 13.13
CA SER A 63 -9.99 1.53 12.01
C SER A 63 -9.01 1.65 10.85
N PHE A 64 -7.71 1.73 11.13
CA PHE A 64 -6.67 1.79 10.11
C PHE A 64 -6.54 0.47 9.35
N PHE A 65 -6.50 -0.66 10.06
CA PHE A 65 -6.46 -1.98 9.41
C PHE A 65 -7.76 -2.27 8.65
N GLU A 66 -8.91 -1.93 9.23
CA GLU A 66 -10.21 -2.17 8.61
C GLU A 66 -10.40 -1.33 7.35
N GLU A 67 -9.91 -0.09 7.33
CA GLU A 67 -9.89 0.72 6.12
C GLU A 67 -8.95 0.13 5.05
N GLY A 68 -7.80 -0.43 5.46
CA GLY A 68 -6.92 -1.18 4.56
C GLY A 68 -7.63 -2.38 3.95
N TYR A 69 -8.29 -3.18 4.79
CA TYR A 69 -9.09 -4.33 4.39
C TYR A 69 -10.19 -3.96 3.41
N LYS A 70 -10.98 -2.93 3.74
CA LYS A 70 -12.06 -2.44 2.90
C LYS A 70 -11.56 -2.04 1.52
N ARG A 71 -10.46 -1.26 1.44
CA ARG A 71 -9.89 -0.83 0.16
C ARG A 71 -9.37 -1.99 -0.66
N THR A 72 -8.72 -2.96 -0.03
CA THR A 72 -8.22 -4.13 -0.72
C THR A 72 -9.36 -5.01 -1.22
N ARG A 73 -10.43 -5.19 -0.43
CA ARG A 73 -11.67 -5.83 -0.85
C ARG A 73 -12.28 -5.10 -2.05
N ASP A 74 -12.44 -3.79 -1.96
CA ASP A 74 -13.04 -2.98 -3.04
C ASP A 74 -12.22 -3.11 -4.34
N PHE A 75 -10.89 -3.23 -4.24
CA PHE A 75 -10.02 -3.55 -5.37
C PHE A 75 -10.26 -4.97 -5.92
N ILE A 76 -10.25 -6.01 -5.08
CA ILE A 76 -10.47 -7.41 -5.50
C ILE A 76 -11.85 -7.57 -6.17
N CYS A 77 -12.85 -6.86 -5.68
CA CYS A 77 -14.20 -6.88 -6.21
C CYS A 77 -14.39 -5.98 -7.45
N ASP A 78 -13.40 -5.16 -7.81
CA ASP A 78 -13.44 -4.31 -9.00
C ASP A 78 -12.66 -4.97 -10.15
N ARG A 79 -13.43 -5.54 -11.07
CA ARG A 79 -12.92 -6.17 -12.29
C ARG A 79 -11.96 -5.28 -13.07
N ASN A 80 -12.31 -4.01 -13.23
CA ASN A 80 -11.52 -3.07 -14.03
C ASN A 80 -10.20 -2.75 -13.33
N ALA A 81 -10.23 -2.62 -12.00
CA ALA A 81 -9.03 -2.37 -11.22
C ALA A 81 -8.02 -3.53 -11.34
N LEU A 82 -8.49 -4.78 -11.35
CA LEU A 82 -7.66 -5.96 -11.59
C LEU A 82 -7.05 -5.97 -12.99
N GLU A 83 -7.86 -5.71 -14.02
CA GLU A 83 -7.39 -5.63 -15.40
C GLU A 83 -6.35 -4.52 -15.59
N ASP A 84 -6.55 -3.38 -14.95
CA ASP A 84 -5.62 -2.26 -14.97
C ASP A 84 -4.27 -2.63 -14.34
N VAL A 85 -4.28 -3.21 -13.13
CA VAL A 85 -3.04 -3.65 -12.48
C VAL A 85 -2.32 -4.73 -13.30
N ARG A 86 -3.07 -5.65 -13.90
CA ARG A 86 -2.50 -6.64 -14.83
C ARG A 86 -1.82 -5.97 -16.03
N LYS A 87 -2.49 -4.99 -16.68
CA LYS A 87 -1.89 -4.24 -17.80
C LYS A 87 -0.59 -3.55 -17.38
N LEU A 88 -0.56 -2.96 -16.19
CA LEU A 88 0.65 -2.35 -15.63
C LEU A 88 1.79 -3.37 -15.56
N PHE A 89 1.56 -4.54 -14.98
CA PHE A 89 2.61 -5.56 -14.88
C PHE A 89 3.04 -6.12 -16.23
N THR A 90 2.17 -6.10 -17.25
CA THR A 90 2.57 -6.52 -18.60
C THR A 90 3.44 -5.50 -19.34
N CYS A 91 3.37 -4.21 -18.99
CA CYS A 91 4.18 -3.18 -19.65
C CYS A 91 5.49 -2.90 -18.93
N ILE A 92 5.55 -3.08 -17.61
CA ILE A 92 6.75 -2.89 -16.80
C ILE A 92 7.83 -3.91 -17.20
N ASP A 93 9.06 -3.46 -17.42
CA ASP A 93 10.20 -4.34 -17.71
C ASP A 93 10.77 -4.94 -16.42
N ASP A 94 10.78 -6.27 -16.34
CA ASP A 94 11.27 -7.03 -15.18
C ASP A 94 12.74 -6.76 -14.85
N ASN A 95 13.59 -6.53 -15.85
CA ASN A 95 15.02 -6.24 -15.61
C ASN A 95 15.20 -4.86 -14.99
N LEU A 96 14.45 -3.86 -15.47
CA LEU A 96 14.46 -2.52 -14.88
C LEU A 96 13.88 -2.52 -13.46
N MET A 97 12.84 -3.32 -13.21
CA MET A 97 12.33 -3.51 -11.85
C MET A 97 13.38 -4.14 -10.95
N LYS A 98 14.01 -5.24 -11.39
CA LYS A 98 15.08 -5.91 -10.64
C LYS A 98 16.23 -4.95 -10.31
N GLN A 99 16.72 -4.22 -11.31
CA GLN A 99 17.77 -3.21 -11.12
C GLN A 99 17.33 -2.12 -10.15
N CYS A 100 16.07 -1.70 -10.19
CA CYS A 100 15.55 -0.75 -9.22
C CYS A 100 15.55 -1.33 -7.81
N PHE A 101 15.03 -2.54 -7.61
CA PHE A 101 15.04 -3.22 -6.31
C PHE A 101 16.46 -3.34 -5.74
N GLU A 102 17.45 -3.66 -6.59
CA GLU A 102 18.86 -3.77 -6.21
C GLU A 102 19.42 -2.46 -5.61
N LYS A 103 18.94 -1.29 -6.04
CA LYS A 103 19.33 0.00 -5.45
C LYS A 103 18.85 0.18 -4.00
N TYR A 104 17.77 -0.50 -3.63
CA TYR A 104 17.10 -0.39 -2.33
C TYR A 104 17.37 -1.61 -1.43
N LEU A 105 18.50 -2.30 -1.63
CA LEU A 105 18.95 -3.48 -0.88
C LEU A 105 19.67 -3.23 0.48
N PRO A 106 19.40 -2.20 1.32
CA PRO A 106 19.73 -2.37 2.73
C PRO A 106 18.80 -3.44 3.35
N GLU A 107 19.38 -4.35 4.13
CA GLU A 107 18.63 -5.32 4.93
C GLU A 107 17.73 -4.59 5.95
N ALA A 108 16.53 -5.12 6.17
CA ALA A 108 15.68 -4.69 7.28
C ALA A 108 16.14 -5.38 8.57
N SER A 109 16.13 -4.65 9.68
CA SER A 109 16.50 -5.21 10.99
C SER A 109 15.44 -6.19 11.51
N HIS A 110 14.19 -6.05 11.05
CA HIS A 110 13.04 -6.82 11.49
C HIS A 110 12.11 -7.20 10.33
N PRO A 111 11.50 -8.41 10.34
CA PRO A 111 10.56 -8.85 9.28
C PRO A 111 9.35 -7.94 9.11
N GLU A 112 8.94 -7.26 10.19
CA GLU A 112 7.80 -6.34 10.18
C GLU A 112 8.13 -5.04 9.43
N GLU A 113 9.38 -4.60 9.54
CA GLU A 113 9.91 -3.47 8.77
C GLU A 113 10.15 -3.88 7.32
N GLU A 114 10.42 -5.17 7.08
CA GLU A 114 10.64 -5.72 5.75
C GLU A 114 9.40 -5.64 4.86
N ASP A 115 8.23 -6.09 5.32
CA ASP A 115 6.96 -5.97 4.58
C ASP A 115 6.68 -4.50 4.19
N CYS A 116 6.88 -3.59 5.15
CA CYS A 116 6.67 -2.14 4.92
C CYS A 116 7.70 -1.53 3.99
N ARG A 117 8.97 -1.93 4.11
CA ARG A 117 10.06 -1.49 3.24
C ARG A 117 9.82 -1.98 1.82
N LEU A 118 9.55 -3.27 1.65
CA LEU A 118 9.31 -3.88 0.34
C LEU A 118 8.13 -3.24 -0.37
N GLY A 119 7.00 -3.01 0.32
CA GLY A 119 5.86 -2.32 -0.28
C GLY A 119 6.18 -0.90 -0.76
N LYS A 120 6.97 -0.14 0.01
CA LYS A 120 7.44 1.21 -0.38
C LYS A 120 8.41 1.17 -1.55
N VAL A 121 9.37 0.26 -1.52
CA VAL A 121 10.35 0.06 -2.59
C VAL A 121 9.65 -0.34 -3.88
N HIS A 122 8.68 -1.25 -3.82
CA HIS A 122 7.92 -1.68 -4.98
C HIS A 122 7.17 -0.51 -5.63
N SER A 123 6.47 0.30 -4.83
CA SER A 123 5.82 1.53 -5.31
C SER A 123 6.81 2.53 -5.94
N ALA A 124 7.97 2.76 -5.30
CA ALA A 124 8.99 3.66 -5.82
C ALA A 124 9.59 3.15 -7.14
N CYS A 125 9.79 1.83 -7.25
CA CYS A 125 10.33 1.23 -8.46
C CYS A 125 9.36 1.30 -9.63
N ILE A 126 8.06 1.05 -9.40
CA ILE A 126 7.04 1.29 -10.43
C ILE A 126 7.08 2.75 -10.89
N ASP A 127 7.20 3.72 -9.98
CA ASP A 127 7.31 5.14 -10.36
C ASP A 127 8.55 5.45 -11.21
N GLU A 128 9.70 4.83 -10.91
CA GLU A 128 10.95 5.05 -11.65
C GLU A 128 10.94 4.39 -13.04
N THR A 129 10.33 3.22 -13.16
CA THR A 129 10.41 2.39 -14.38
C THR A 129 9.24 2.61 -15.32
N PHE A 130 8.09 3.07 -14.83
CA PHE A 130 6.87 3.22 -15.62
C PHE A 130 7.09 4.02 -16.91
N HIS A 131 7.64 5.25 -16.82
CA HIS A 131 7.82 6.09 -18.01
C HIS A 131 8.89 5.59 -18.98
N LYS A 132 9.68 4.58 -18.59
CA LYS A 132 10.68 3.95 -19.45
C LYS A 132 10.10 2.81 -20.30
N THR A 133 8.93 2.29 -19.93
CA THR A 133 8.43 0.98 -20.41
C THR A 133 6.96 0.99 -20.78
N CYS A 134 6.13 1.75 -20.07
CA CYS A 134 4.69 1.83 -20.27
C CYS A 134 4.27 3.09 -21.06
N SER A 135 3.08 3.05 -21.67
CA SER A 135 2.49 4.20 -22.35
C SER A 135 1.99 5.23 -21.32
N PRO A 136 1.99 6.54 -21.62
CA PRO A 136 1.27 7.53 -20.81
C PRO A 136 -0.22 7.18 -20.62
N ASP A 137 -0.83 6.46 -21.56
CA ASP A 137 -2.22 6.00 -21.46
C ASP A 137 -2.44 4.97 -20.32
N ASP A 138 -1.36 4.37 -19.79
CA ASP A 138 -1.38 3.41 -18.68
C ASP A 138 -1.27 4.10 -17.30
N GLU A 139 -1.23 5.43 -17.23
CA GLU A 139 -1.21 6.18 -15.95
C GLU A 139 -2.37 5.85 -15.01
N PRO A 140 -3.63 5.64 -15.49
CA PRO A 140 -4.70 5.15 -14.64
C PRO A 140 -4.38 3.81 -13.96
N ALA A 141 -3.72 2.89 -14.67
CA ALA A 141 -3.34 1.59 -14.13
C ALA A 141 -2.27 1.71 -13.03
N LYS A 142 -1.26 2.56 -13.24
CA LYS A 142 -0.28 2.93 -12.21
C LYS A 142 -0.97 3.56 -10.99
N ALA A 143 -1.94 4.45 -11.19
CA ALA A 143 -2.69 5.05 -10.09
C ALA A 143 -3.51 4.02 -9.31
N THR A 144 -4.13 3.06 -10.01
CA THR A 144 -4.83 1.92 -9.39
C THR A 144 -3.88 1.07 -8.57
N PHE A 145 -2.71 0.71 -9.11
CA PHE A 145 -1.67 -0.02 -8.37
C PHE A 145 -1.22 0.73 -7.10
N LYS A 146 -1.02 2.06 -7.16
CA LYS A 146 -0.66 2.86 -5.97
C LYS A 146 -1.73 2.79 -4.88
N ARG A 147 -3.01 2.80 -5.24
CA ARG A 147 -4.11 2.65 -4.28
C ARG A 147 -4.08 1.27 -3.63
N LEU A 148 -3.85 0.22 -4.42
CA LEU A 148 -3.69 -1.14 -3.91
C LEU A 148 -2.49 -1.25 -2.97
N SER A 149 -1.32 -0.76 -3.37
CA SER A 149 -0.10 -0.79 -2.54
C SER A 149 -0.30 -0.05 -1.23
N ALA A 150 -0.97 1.12 -1.25
CA ALA A 150 -1.32 1.83 -0.04
C ALA A 150 -2.25 1.02 0.88
N ALA A 151 -3.27 0.36 0.33
CA ALA A 151 -4.17 -0.50 1.10
C ALA A 151 -3.45 -1.71 1.72
N ALA A 152 -2.55 -2.34 0.97
CA ALA A 152 -1.69 -3.42 1.46
C ALA A 152 -0.81 -2.93 2.62
N LEU A 153 -0.13 -1.78 2.48
CA LEU A 153 0.66 -1.20 3.58
C LEU A 153 -0.18 -0.96 4.84
N MET A 154 -1.45 -0.56 4.71
CA MET A 154 -2.37 -0.43 5.85
C MET A 154 -2.64 -1.78 6.53
N LEU A 155 -2.86 -2.85 5.75
CA LEU A 155 -3.03 -4.22 6.28
C LEU A 155 -1.79 -4.73 7.02
N HIS A 156 -0.60 -4.35 6.58
CA HIS A 156 0.66 -4.67 7.25
C HIS A 156 0.94 -3.80 8.49
N GLY A 157 0.06 -2.84 8.81
CA GLY A 157 0.26 -1.93 9.93
C GLY A 157 1.41 -0.95 9.69
N CYS A 158 1.80 -0.74 8.42
CA CYS A 158 2.82 0.22 8.05
C CYS A 158 2.23 1.61 8.24
N GLU A 159 2.73 2.36 9.24
CA GLU A 159 2.28 3.73 9.48
C GLU A 159 2.29 4.54 8.18
N ARG A 160 1.27 5.40 8.03
CA ARG A 160 1.31 6.52 7.08
C ARG A 160 2.60 7.27 7.35
N SER A 161 3.58 7.10 6.48
CA SER A 161 4.96 7.58 6.66
C SER A 161 5.08 9.10 6.44
N SER A 162 4.09 9.86 6.90
CA SER A 162 3.97 11.30 6.65
C SER A 162 3.43 12.10 7.83
N GLN A 163 3.20 11.52 9.03
CA GLN A 163 2.79 12.33 10.19
C GLN A 163 3.76 12.34 11.39
N SER A 164 4.72 11.41 11.48
CA SER A 164 5.73 11.43 12.56
C SER A 164 7.04 12.15 12.19
N SER A 165 7.32 12.42 10.91
CA SER A 165 8.56 13.09 10.47
C SER A 165 8.38 14.46 9.78
N LEU A 166 7.16 14.83 9.36
CA LEU A 166 6.88 16.15 8.74
C LEU A 166 6.37 17.21 9.72
N ALA A 167 5.92 16.80 10.91
CA ALA A 167 5.52 17.72 11.98
C ALA A 167 6.74 18.45 12.62
N SER A 168 7.95 17.90 12.50
CA SER A 168 9.17 18.53 13.04
C SER A 168 9.89 19.47 12.05
N GLN A 169 9.56 19.43 10.76
CA GLN A 169 10.19 20.33 9.76
C GLN A 169 9.31 21.53 9.36
N SER A 170 7.99 21.46 9.54
CA SER A 170 7.10 22.58 9.21
C SER A 170 7.14 23.73 10.22
N PHE A 171 7.64 23.50 11.44
CA PHE A 171 7.81 24.56 12.45
C PHE A 171 9.07 25.42 12.24
N ILE A 172 10.09 24.91 11.54
CA ILE A 172 11.34 25.65 11.35
C ILE A 172 11.24 26.63 10.17
N VAL A 173 10.51 26.29 9.11
CA VAL A 173 10.36 27.18 7.94
C VAL A 173 9.46 28.39 8.26
N GLY A 174 8.48 28.25 9.15
CA GLY A 174 7.61 29.36 9.60
C GLY A 174 8.30 30.42 10.46
N LEU A 175 9.34 30.04 11.21
CA LEU A 175 10.09 30.97 12.07
C LEU A 175 11.13 31.81 11.31
N VAL A 176 11.69 31.27 10.22
CA VAL A 176 12.65 32.03 9.40
C VAL A 176 11.92 33.10 8.58
N ALA A 177 10.74 32.79 8.02
CA ALA A 177 9.96 33.76 7.24
C ALA A 177 9.46 34.95 8.09
N THR A 178 9.14 34.74 9.36
CA THR A 178 8.70 35.83 10.26
C THR A 178 9.85 36.72 10.72
N MET A 179 11.06 36.18 10.91
CA MET A 179 12.24 37.01 11.23
C MET A 179 12.67 37.93 10.07
N PHE A 180 12.53 37.48 8.81
CA PHE A 180 12.85 38.33 7.65
C PHE A 180 11.80 39.42 7.41
N LEU A 181 10.51 39.15 7.67
CA LEU A 181 9.46 40.16 7.55
C LEU A 181 9.50 41.22 8.66
N LEU A 182 9.94 40.85 9.88
CA LEU A 182 10.08 41.80 10.99
C LEU A 182 11.34 42.68 10.91
N ARG A 183 12.38 42.26 10.17
CA ARG A 183 13.58 43.08 9.94
C ARG A 183 13.47 44.07 8.77
N GLY A 184 12.48 43.92 7.89
CA GLY A 184 12.24 44.84 6.77
C GLY A 184 11.41 46.10 7.11
N SER A 185 10.95 46.24 8.36
CA SER A 185 10.03 47.32 8.78
C SER A 185 10.66 48.39 9.68
N PHE A 186 11.99 48.44 9.81
CA PHE A 186 12.72 49.55 10.44
C PHE A 186 13.70 50.16 9.44
N VAL A 187 13.21 51.17 8.72
CA VAL A 187 14.01 52.30 8.21
C VAL A 187 13.95 53.39 9.26
#